data_AF-A0AAW4BHU6-F1
#
_entry.id   AF-A0AAW4BHU6-F1
#
_cell.length_a   1.000
_cell.length_b   1.000
_cell.length_c   1.000
_cell.angle_alpha   90.00
_cell.angle_beta   90.00
_cell.angle_gamma   90.00
#
_symmetry.space_group_name_H-M   'P 1'
#
loop_
_entity.id
_entity.type
_entity.pdbx_description
1 polymer ?
#
loop_
_entity_poly.entity_id
_entity_poly.type
_entity_poly.pdbx_seq_one_letter_code
_entity_poly.pdbx_strand_id
1 'polypeptide(L)' 'MKLQQYIDLFYDGSNTDFAVAQGVKPQQVTQWKNNGFIVVEHVLYSPRRELAEVEPLKRNIPLPRGRERKTKG' A
#
# COMPACT_ATOMS: atom_id res chain seq x y z
N MET A 1 -4.97 -5.63 -3.21
CA MET A 1 -6.38 -5.79 -2.77
C MET A 1 -6.53 -5.46 -1.30
N LYS A 2 -7.73 -5.10 -0.81
CA LYS A 2 -7.95 -4.94 0.64
C LYS A 2 -7.81 -6.30 1.34
N LEU A 3 -7.34 -6.33 2.58
CA LEU A 3 -7.19 -7.59 3.34
C LEU A 3 -8.52 -8.36 3.44
N GLN A 4 -9.65 -7.70 3.69
CA GLN A 4 -10.94 -8.39 3.77
C GLN A 4 -11.27 -9.15 2.48
N GLN A 5 -11.03 -8.54 1.31
CA GLN A 5 -11.29 -9.19 0.01
C GLN A 5 -10.44 -10.44 -0.19
N TYR A 6 -9.19 -10.41 0.29
CA TYR A 6 -8.33 -11.58 0.25
C TYR A 6 -8.88 -12.71 1.13
N ILE A 7 -9.36 -12.38 2.34
CA ILE A 7 -9.97 -13.35 3.25
C ILE A 7 -11.26 -13.93 2.64
N ASP A 8 -12.07 -13.09 2.00
CA ASP A 8 -13.30 -13.54 1.33
C ASP A 8 -13.00 -14.53 0.20
N LEU A 9 -11.92 -14.32 -0.57
CA LEU A 9 -11.55 -15.14 -1.72
C LEU A 9 -10.87 -16.47 -1.36
N PHE A 10 -10.05 -16.49 -0.31
CA PHE A 10 -9.18 -17.63 0.00
C PHE A 10 -9.54 -18.36 1.29
N TYR A 11 -10.44 -17.80 2.10
CA TYR A 11 -10.82 -18.32 3.42
C TYR A 11 -12.33 -18.23 3.68
N ASP A 12 -13.16 -18.12 2.64
CA ASP A 12 -14.62 -18.03 2.73
C ASP A 12 -15.12 -16.91 3.66
N GLY A 13 -14.34 -15.82 3.78
CA GLY A 13 -14.65 -14.70 4.67
C GLY A 13 -14.31 -14.95 6.15
N SER A 14 -13.78 -16.12 6.49
CA SER A 14 -13.42 -16.52 7.85
C SER A 14 -12.12 -15.86 8.30
N ASN A 15 -12.24 -14.83 9.15
CA ASN A 15 -11.07 -14.21 9.79
C ASN A 15 -10.35 -15.19 10.72
N THR A 16 -11.07 -16.15 11.29
CA THR A 16 -10.49 -17.16 12.19
C THR A 16 -9.58 -18.10 11.43
N ASP A 17 -10.03 -18.62 10.28
CA ASP A 17 -9.23 -19.57 9.50
C ASP A 17 -8.03 -18.87 8.87
N PHE A 18 -8.19 -17.63 8.42
CA PHE A 18 -7.06 -16.80 7.99
C PHE A 18 -6.05 -16.60 9.13
N ALA A 19 -6.50 -16.24 10.34
CA ALA A 19 -5.62 -16.03 11.48
C ALA A 19 -4.83 -17.29 11.84
N VAL A 20 -5.50 -18.46 11.85
CA VAL A 20 -4.89 -19.77 12.09
C VAL A 20 -3.83 -20.07 11.03
N ALA A 21 -4.15 -19.87 9.74
CA ALA A 21 -3.22 -20.11 8.64
C ALA A 21 -1.97 -19.21 8.70
N GLN A 22 -2.08 -17.99 9.23
CA GLN A 22 -0.96 -17.07 9.40
C GLN A 22 -0.25 -17.21 10.76
N GLY A 23 -0.70 -18.11 11.65
CA GLY A 23 -0.12 -18.29 12.98
C GLY A 23 -0.30 -17.08 13.90
N VAL A 24 -1.35 -16.28 13.71
CA VAL A 24 -1.65 -15.09 14.51
C VAL A 24 -2.99 -15.20 15.23
N LYS A 25 -3.24 -14.31 16.17
CA LYS A 25 -4.54 -14.20 16.85
C LYS A 25 -5.57 -13.48 15.95
N PRO A 26 -6.87 -13.82 15.99
CA PRO A 26 -7.91 -13.11 15.23
C PRO A 26 -7.95 -11.60 15.49
N GLN A 27 -7.59 -11.18 16.71
CA GLN A 27 -7.48 -9.77 17.09
C GLN A 27 -6.45 -9.01 16.24
N GLN A 28 -5.34 -9.67 15.86
CA GLN A 28 -4.32 -9.10 14.98
C GLN A 28 -4.88 -8.83 13.58
N VAL A 29 -5.69 -9.76 13.05
CA VAL A 29 -6.37 -9.60 11.75
C VAL A 29 -7.32 -8.41 11.78
N THR A 30 -8.10 -8.27 12.86
CA THR A 30 -8.96 -7.10 13.07
C THR A 30 -8.15 -5.80 13.07
N GLN A 31 -7.02 -5.76 13.76
CA GLN A 31 -6.13 -4.59 13.74
C GLN A 31 -5.61 -4.28 12.34
N TRP A 32 -5.16 -5.29 11.57
CA TRP A 32 -4.71 -5.10 10.20
C TRP A 32 -5.81 -4.52 9.30
N LYS A 33 -7.04 -5.02 9.41
CA LYS A 33 -8.18 -4.50 8.65
C LYS A 33 -8.49 -3.04 9.01
N ASN A 34 -8.54 -2.74 10.31
CA ASN A 34 -8.82 -1.38 10.80
C ASN A 34 -7.72 -0.39 10.39
N ASN A 35 -6.47 -0.84 10.37
CA ASN A 35 -5.31 -0.02 9.97
C ASN A 35 -5.09 0.00 8.45
N GLY A 36 -6.04 -0.50 7.65
CA GLY A 36 -6.01 -0.39 6.20
C GLY A 36 -4.93 -1.23 5.50
N PHE A 37 -4.53 -2.36 6.09
CA PHE A 37 -3.54 -3.24 5.46
C PHE A 37 -4.07 -3.81 4.14
N ILE A 38 -3.16 -3.94 3.18
CA ILE A 38 -3.46 -4.45 1.84
C ILE A 38 -2.63 -5.68 1.53
N VAL A 39 -3.13 -6.52 0.63
CA VAL A 39 -2.41 -7.68 0.11
C VAL A 39 -2.02 -7.44 -1.34
N VAL A 40 -0.76 -7.69 -1.67
CA VAL A 40 -0.21 -7.66 -3.04
C VAL A 40 0.56 -8.96 -3.23
N GLU A 41 0.20 -9.76 -4.24
CA GLU A 41 0.86 -11.05 -4.55
C GLU A 41 1.03 -11.97 -3.32
N HIS A 42 -0.04 -12.13 -2.53
CA HIS A 42 -0.05 -12.91 -1.28
C HIS A 42 0.84 -12.35 -0.14
N VAL A 43 1.39 -11.15 -0.27
CA VAL A 43 2.18 -10.47 0.76
C VAL A 43 1.34 -9.37 1.41
N LEU A 44 1.35 -9.32 2.75
CA LEU A 44 0.64 -8.32 3.54
C LEU A 44 1.48 -7.06 3.74
N TYR A 45 0.95 -5.90 3.34
CA TYR A 45 1.59 -4.60 3.48
C TYR A 45 0.85 -3.69 4.46
N SER A 46 1.62 -3.00 5.29
CA SER A 46 1.16 -1.94 6.18
C SER A 46 1.28 -0.58 5.50
N PRO A 47 0.23 0.26 5.51
CA PRO A 47 0.35 1.65 5.09
C PRO A 47 1.37 2.37 5.99
N ARG A 48 2.37 3.02 5.36
CA ARG A 48 3.41 3.78 6.09
C ARG A 48 3.26 5.29 5.96
N ARG A 49 2.66 5.75 4.86
CA ARG A 49 2.54 7.16 4.54
C ARG A 49 1.31 7.38 3.67
N GLU A 50 0.54 8.41 4.03
CA GLU A 50 -0.47 8.97 3.15
C GLU A 50 0.20 9.88 2.12
N LEU A 51 -0.15 9.69 0.86
CA LEU A 51 0.30 10.57 -0.21
C LEU A 51 -0.68 11.74 -0.30
N ALA A 52 -0.16 12.95 -0.46
CA ALA A 52 -1.00 14.11 -0.75
C ALA A 52 -1.77 13.84 -2.06
N GLU A 53 -3.04 14.22 -2.07
CA GLU A 53 -3.84 14.19 -3.29
C GLU A 53 -3.19 15.13 -4.30
N VAL A 54 -2.63 14.55 -5.35
CA VAL A 54 -2.07 15.31 -6.45
C VAL A 54 -3.23 15.70 -7.35
N GLU A 55 -3.53 17.00 -7.41
CA GLU A 55 -4.20 17.57 -8.57
C GLU A 55 -3.43 17.07 -9.81
N PRO A 56 -4.09 16.39 -10.76
CA PRO A 56 -3.41 15.83 -11.92
C PRO A 56 -2.61 16.96 -12.58
N LEU A 57 -1.29 16.76 -12.70
CA LEU A 57 -0.38 17.77 -13.21
C LEU A 57 -0.93 18.32 -14.54
N LYS A 58 -1.44 19.55 -14.55
CA LYS A 58 -1.70 20.30 -15.78
C LYS A 58 -0.34 20.60 -16.43
N ARG A 59 0.24 19.63 -17.13
CA ARG A 59 1.56 19.77 -17.74
C ARG A 59 1.47 20.59 -19.02
N ASN A 60 1.91 21.84 -18.93
CA ASN A 60 2.73 22.50 -19.95
C ASN A 60 3.97 23.10 -19.27
N ILE A 61 4.76 22.27 -18.60
CA ILE A 61 6.05 22.68 -18.03
C ILE A 61 7.16 22.10 -18.92
N PRO A 62 7.94 22.93 -19.64
CA PRO A 62 9.12 22.47 -20.34
C PRO A 62 10.11 21.86 -19.35
N LEU A 63 10.64 20.68 -19.67
CA LEU A 63 11.63 20.01 -18.85
C LEU A 63 12.81 20.97 -18.58
N PRO A 64 13.27 21.11 -17.33
CA PRO A 64 14.43 21.94 -17.04
C PRO A 64 15.62 21.37 -17.79
N ARG A 65 16.16 22.14 -18.75
CA ARG A 65 17.43 21.81 -19.40
C ARG A 65 18.49 21.74 -18.30
N GLY A 66 19.21 20.62 -18.26
CA GLY A 66 20.21 20.35 -17.24
C GLY A 66 21.12 21.55 -17.03
N ARG A 67 21.42 21.88 -15.77
CA ARG A 67 22.36 22.95 -15.41
C ARG A 67 23.66 22.76 -16.19
N GLU A 68 23.94 23.63 -17.14
CA GLU A 68 25.31 23.81 -17.64
C GLU A 68 26.18 24.18 -16.44
N ARG A 69 27.11 23.30 -16.08
CA ARG A 69 28.16 23.64 -15.13
C ARG A 69 29.02 24.70 -15.82
N LYS A 70 28.88 25.96 -15.42
CA LYS A 70 29.91 26.95 -15.68
C LYS A 70 31.13 26.59 -14.83
N THR A 71 32.09 25.88 -15.41
CA THR A 71 33.46 25.88 -14.91
C THR A 71 34.03 27.28 -15.16
N LYS A 72 34.16 28.06 -14.08
CA LYS A 72 35.07 29.22 -14.02
C LYS A 72 36.40 28.72 -13.46
N GLY A 73 37.50 29.07 -14.11
CA GLY A 73 38.87 28.79 -13.69
C GLY A 73 39.75 28.58 -14.90
#